data_AF-A0A7S3H8W3-F1
#
_entry.id   AF-A0A7S3H8W3-F1
#
_cell.length_a   1.000
_cell.length_b   1.000
_cell.length_c   1.000
_cell.angle_alpha   90.00
_cell.angle_beta   90.00
_cell.angle_gamma   90.00
#
_symmetry.space_group_name_H-M   'P 1'
#
loop_
_entity.id
_entity.type
_entity.pdbx_description
1 polymer ?
#
loop_
_entity_poly.entity_id
_entity_poly.type
_entity_poly.pdbx_seq_one_letter_code
_entity_poly.pdbx_strand_id
1 'polypeptide(L)'
;GSSDYAFESVYPLILQNDEVVTVEFFSNHPNASDWIGAYSPANADITASAPIKFGMCDQALNTSDSENQYLLTGRASLQFNLTNLRTDVGFHYFTGGLQTPVLVASTSNSQAVQFADKNQPLRNRIVPSGDPDVFFLIWNSDTSEVPMIKWGTQSGEYIYSAIASTTR
;
A
#
# COMPACT_ATOMS: atom_id res chain seq x y z
N GLY A 1 -6.71 -4.93 30.01
CA GLY A 1 -5.28 -4.71 30.26
C GLY A 1 -4.77 -3.88 29.11
N SER A 2 -3.99 -2.83 29.40
CA SER A 2 -3.31 -2.08 28.34
C SER A 2 -2.42 -3.06 27.56
N SER A 3 -2.57 -3.16 26.24
CA SER A 3 -1.69 -3.99 25.42
C SER A 3 -0.30 -3.34 25.40
N ASP A 4 0.77 -4.14 25.52
CA ASP A 4 2.15 -3.63 25.51
C ASP A 4 2.59 -3.09 24.15
N TYR A 5 1.81 -3.37 23.10
CA TYR A 5 1.99 -2.92 21.73
C TYR A 5 0.64 -2.50 21.16
N ALA A 6 0.60 -1.42 20.37
CA ALA A 6 -0.63 -0.94 19.76
C ALA A 6 -0.37 -0.09 18.52
N PHE A 7 -1.37 -0.06 17.62
CA PHE A 7 -1.50 0.99 16.62
C PHE A 7 -2.28 2.16 17.24
N GLU A 8 -1.67 3.34 17.27
CA GLU A 8 -2.30 4.56 17.78
C GLU A 8 -3.24 5.15 16.71
N SER A 9 -2.78 5.20 15.46
CA SER A 9 -3.60 5.68 14.33
C SER A 9 -3.07 5.17 12.98
N VAL A 10 -3.96 5.16 11.97
CA VAL A 10 -3.62 4.87 10.57
C VAL A 10 -4.36 5.88 9.70
N TYR A 11 -3.63 6.67 8.90
CA TYR A 11 -4.25 7.71 8.08
C TYR A 11 -3.42 8.12 6.85
N PRO A 12 -4.07 8.51 5.74
CA PRO A 12 -5.52 8.42 5.51
C PRO A 12 -5.99 6.96 5.30
N LEU A 13 -7.26 6.68 5.60
CA LEU A 13 -7.85 5.35 5.38
C LEU A 13 -8.38 5.13 3.96
N ILE A 14 -8.49 6.18 3.15
CA ILE A 14 -8.88 6.11 1.75
C ILE A 14 -7.78 6.76 0.93
N LEU A 15 -7.16 5.98 0.06
CA LEU A 15 -6.03 6.40 -0.79
C LEU A 15 -6.43 6.44 -2.26
N GLN A 16 -5.81 7.34 -3.03
CA GLN A 16 -5.60 7.15 -4.46
C GLN A 16 -4.45 6.17 -4.70
N ASN A 17 -4.31 5.69 -5.93
CA ASN A 17 -3.15 4.87 -6.29
C ASN A 17 -1.82 5.61 -6.11
N ASP A 18 -0.84 4.96 -5.48
CA ASP A 18 0.51 5.46 -5.20
C ASP A 18 0.55 6.64 -4.21
N GLU A 19 -0.43 6.70 -3.29
CA GLU A 19 -0.43 7.61 -2.14
C GLU A 19 0.23 7.02 -0.89
N VAL A 20 0.60 7.91 0.02
CA VAL A 20 1.24 7.57 1.30
C VAL A 20 0.18 7.43 2.39
N VAL A 21 0.27 6.34 3.16
CA VAL A 21 -0.38 6.20 4.46
C VAL A 21 0.65 6.25 5.58
N THR A 22 0.31 6.96 6.66
CA THR A 22 1.05 7.03 7.91
C THR A 22 0.43 6.07 8.91
N VAL A 23 1.29 5.29 9.57
CA VAL A 23 0.93 4.35 10.64
C VAL A 23 1.65 4.78 11.90
N GLU A 24 0.91 5.26 12.89
CA GLU A 24 1.41 5.61 14.22
C GLU A 24 1.24 4.43 15.17
N PHE A 25 2.26 4.15 15.96
CA PHE A 25 2.29 2.96 16.81
C PHE A 25 3.07 3.22 18.10
N PHE A 26 2.78 2.37 19.08
CA PHE A 26 3.38 2.41 20.40
C PHE A 26 3.87 1.03 20.86
N SER A 27 4.91 1.03 21.68
CA SER A 27 5.39 -0.11 22.46
C SER A 27 5.88 0.32 23.85
N ASN A 28 5.54 -0.46 24.89
CA ASN A 28 6.17 -0.35 26.23
C ASN A 28 7.60 -0.91 26.26
N HIS A 29 7.98 -1.69 25.25
CA HIS A 29 9.25 -2.42 25.16
C HIS A 29 9.84 -2.28 23.75
N PRO A 30 10.18 -1.05 23.32
CA PRO A 30 10.68 -0.83 21.98
C PRO A 30 11.98 -1.59 21.76
N ASN A 31 12.12 -2.20 20.58
CA ASN A 31 13.29 -2.97 20.21
C ASN A 31 13.72 -2.67 18.78
N ALA A 32 15.03 -2.61 18.53
CA ALA A 32 15.56 -2.30 17.20
C ALA A 32 15.16 -3.32 16.11
N SER A 33 14.74 -4.52 16.50
CA SER A 33 14.27 -5.57 15.59
C SER A 33 12.76 -5.56 15.35
N ASP A 34 12.02 -4.65 15.97
CA ASP A 34 10.57 -4.53 15.79
C ASP A 34 10.25 -3.97 14.40
N TRP A 35 9.17 -4.46 13.81
CA TRP A 35 8.79 -4.10 12.44
C TRP A 35 7.29 -4.20 12.21
N ILE A 36 6.79 -3.42 11.26
CA ILE A 36 5.38 -3.43 10.85
C ILE A 36 5.29 -3.85 9.40
N GLY A 37 4.45 -4.84 9.13
CA GLY A 37 4.14 -5.33 7.79
C GLY A 37 2.75 -4.88 7.32
N ALA A 38 2.67 -4.41 6.08
CA ALA A 38 1.43 -4.16 5.35
C ALA A 38 1.03 -5.41 4.57
N TYR A 39 -0.22 -5.84 4.68
CA TYR A 39 -0.76 -7.05 4.04
C TYR A 39 -2.01 -6.70 3.23
N SER A 40 -2.15 -7.34 2.06
CA SER A 40 -3.27 -7.13 1.15
C SER A 40 -3.71 -8.48 0.58
N PRO A 41 -4.99 -8.89 0.73
CA PRO A 41 -6.06 -8.19 1.44
C PRO A 41 -5.78 -8.02 2.94
N ALA A 42 -6.51 -7.11 3.59
CA ALA A 42 -6.29 -6.80 5.01
C ALA A 42 -6.49 -8.01 5.96
N ASN A 43 -7.23 -9.03 5.50
CA ASN A 43 -7.47 -10.28 6.21
C ASN A 43 -6.58 -11.45 5.73
N ALA A 44 -5.50 -11.17 5.01
CA ALA A 44 -4.58 -12.20 4.54
C ALA A 44 -4.03 -13.04 5.71
N ASP A 45 -3.84 -14.34 5.46
CA ASP A 45 -3.17 -15.22 6.43
C ASP A 45 -1.69 -14.87 6.50
N ILE A 46 -1.30 -14.18 7.58
CA ILE A 46 0.07 -13.72 7.83
C ILE A 46 1.07 -14.87 8.08
N THR A 47 0.59 -16.09 8.33
CA THR A 47 1.45 -17.27 8.51
C THR A 47 1.77 -17.97 7.18
N ALA A 48 0.93 -17.73 6.17
CA ALA A 48 1.05 -18.30 4.83
C ALA A 48 1.51 -17.27 3.77
N SER A 49 1.59 -15.99 4.14
CA SER A 49 1.84 -14.89 3.21
C SER A 49 2.96 -13.97 3.69
N ALA A 50 3.69 -13.37 2.75
CA ALA A 50 4.63 -12.29 3.04
C ALA A 50 3.91 -10.92 2.98
N PRO A 51 4.37 -9.90 3.74
CA PRO A 51 3.84 -8.55 3.61
C PRO A 51 4.14 -7.98 2.21
N ILE A 52 3.23 -7.15 1.69
CA ILE A 52 3.44 -6.41 0.43
C ILE A 52 4.50 -5.30 0.58
N LYS A 53 4.68 -4.82 1.81
CA LYS A 53 5.68 -3.83 2.20
C LYS A 53 5.87 -3.90 3.71
N PHE A 54 7.07 -3.60 4.20
CA PHE A 54 7.33 -3.54 5.63
C PHE A 54 8.25 -2.36 5.96
N GLY A 55 8.25 -1.94 7.21
CA GLY A 55 9.16 -0.93 7.74
C GLY A 55 9.67 -1.36 9.11
N MET A 56 10.96 -1.09 9.37
CA MET A 56 11.57 -1.31 10.68
C MET A 56 11.19 -0.16 11.60
N CYS A 57 10.67 -0.46 12.79
CA CYS A 57 10.19 0.54 13.74
C CYS A 57 11.31 1.49 14.20
N ASP A 58 12.55 1.00 14.22
CA ASP A 58 13.74 1.76 14.58
C ASP A 58 14.25 2.67 13.45
N GLN A 59 13.74 2.53 12.22
CA GLN A 59 14.01 3.44 11.11
C GLN A 59 12.83 4.38 10.85
N ALA A 60 11.90 4.47 11.81
CA ALA A 60 10.77 5.37 11.74
C ALA A 60 11.18 6.84 11.61
N LEU A 61 10.28 7.65 11.08
CA LEU A 61 10.55 9.08 10.86
C LEU A 61 10.79 9.78 12.20
N ASN A 62 12.03 10.18 12.46
CA ASN A 62 12.39 10.98 13.62
C ASN A 62 12.08 12.46 13.34
N THR A 63 11.26 13.07 14.19
CA THR A 63 11.17 14.53 14.24
C THR A 63 12.45 15.05 14.89
N SER A 64 13.37 15.56 14.07
CA SER A 64 14.47 16.48 14.40
C SER A 64 15.72 16.04 15.18
N ASP A 65 15.84 14.86 15.78
CA ASP A 65 17.06 14.48 16.52
C ASP A 65 17.83 13.30 15.93
N SER A 66 19.15 13.30 16.13
CA SER A 66 20.09 12.21 15.75
C SER A 66 19.84 10.89 16.48
N GLU A 67 18.88 10.86 17.40
CA GLU A 67 18.52 9.72 18.22
C GLU A 67 17.17 9.13 17.78
N ASN A 68 17.08 7.82 17.86
CA ASN A 68 15.93 7.04 17.45
C ASN A 68 14.76 7.21 18.43
N GLN A 69 13.77 8.03 18.07
CA GLN A 69 12.66 8.38 18.95
C GLN A 69 11.83 7.18 19.38
N TYR A 70 11.71 6.17 18.52
CA TYR A 70 11.01 4.93 18.84
C TYR A 70 11.70 4.18 19.98
N LEU A 71 13.04 4.02 19.93
CA LEU A 71 13.78 3.33 20.99
C LEU A 71 13.78 4.09 22.33
N LEU A 72 13.64 5.42 22.29
CA LEU A 72 13.60 6.27 23.48
C LEU A 72 12.22 6.31 24.13
N THR A 73 11.16 6.44 23.33
CA THR A 73 9.82 6.79 23.82
C THR A 73 8.80 5.65 23.65
N GLY A 74 9.15 4.64 22.86
CA GLY A 74 8.22 3.61 22.43
C GLY A 74 7.26 4.04 21.32
N ARG A 75 7.28 5.31 20.90
CA ARG A 75 6.33 5.89 19.92
C ARG A 75 7.04 6.34 18.66
N ALA A 76 6.39 6.11 17.53
CA ALA A 76 6.89 6.50 16.23
C ALA A 76 5.80 6.38 15.15
N SER A 77 6.16 6.81 13.94
CA SER A 77 5.34 6.56 12.76
C SER A 77 6.15 6.03 11.57
N LEU A 78 5.51 5.15 10.80
CA LEU A 78 6.02 4.65 9.53
C LEU A 78 5.13 5.14 8.39
N GLN A 79 5.75 5.47 7.26
CA GLN A 79 5.03 5.88 6.05
C GLN A 79 5.19 4.84 4.95
N PHE A 80 4.06 4.43 4.37
CA PHE A 80 4.00 3.47 3.29
C PHE A 80 3.37 4.13 2.07
N ASN A 81 4.15 4.35 1.01
CA ASN A 81 3.58 4.57 -0.32
C ASN A 81 2.98 3.24 -0.81
N LEU A 82 1.67 3.20 -1.07
CA LEU A 82 0.91 2.01 -1.45
C LEU A 82 0.34 2.15 -2.88
N THR A 83 0.67 1.18 -3.73
CA THR A 83 0.00 1.01 -5.02
C THR A 83 -1.36 0.35 -4.80
N ASN A 84 -2.36 0.74 -5.59
CA ASN A 84 -3.67 0.11 -5.60
C ASN A 84 -3.59 -1.34 -6.08
N LEU A 85 -3.67 -2.28 -5.13
CA LEU A 85 -3.69 -3.72 -5.38
C LEU A 85 -5.12 -4.28 -5.53
N ARG A 86 -6.11 -3.40 -5.76
CA ARG A 86 -7.53 -3.74 -5.98
C ARG A 86 -8.28 -4.28 -4.76
N THR A 87 -7.60 -4.39 -3.63
CA THR A 87 -8.19 -4.74 -2.35
C THR A 87 -7.59 -3.88 -1.25
N ASP A 88 -8.10 -4.04 -0.04
CA ASP A 88 -7.67 -3.29 1.12
C ASP A 88 -6.31 -3.73 1.67
N VAL A 89 -5.78 -2.92 2.59
CA VAL A 89 -4.49 -3.14 3.24
C VAL A 89 -4.64 -3.04 4.76
N GLY A 90 -4.17 -4.07 5.46
CA GLY A 90 -4.07 -4.13 6.92
C GLY A 90 -2.61 -4.09 7.39
N PHE A 91 -2.39 -3.73 8.64
CA PHE A 91 -1.06 -3.67 9.24
C PHE A 91 -0.92 -4.59 10.44
N HIS A 92 0.25 -5.22 10.54
CA HIS A 92 0.59 -6.16 11.61
C HIS A 92 1.94 -5.78 12.21
N TYR A 93 1.99 -5.71 13.54
CA TYR A 93 3.19 -5.38 14.31
C TYR A 93 3.84 -6.67 14.77
N PHE A 94 5.11 -6.83 14.43
CA PHE A 94 5.94 -7.96 14.84
C PHE A 94 7.15 -7.53 15.69
N THR A 95 7.54 -8.42 16.60
CA THR A 95 8.81 -8.38 17.34
C THR A 95 9.66 -9.59 16.97
N GLY A 96 10.88 -9.70 17.52
CA GLY A 96 11.75 -10.88 17.29
C GLY A 96 12.47 -10.88 15.94
N GLY A 97 12.46 -9.75 15.24
CA GLY A 97 13.12 -9.58 13.94
C GLY A 97 12.44 -10.32 12.79
N LEU A 98 13.10 -10.30 11.62
CA LEU A 98 12.57 -10.91 10.39
C LEU A 98 12.77 -12.44 10.32
N GLN A 99 13.69 -12.99 11.11
CA GLN A 99 13.97 -14.44 11.09
C GLN A 99 13.00 -15.25 11.94
N THR A 100 12.60 -14.69 13.10
CA THR A 100 11.70 -15.34 14.07
C THR A 100 10.62 -14.37 14.51
N PRO A 101 9.76 -13.89 13.60
CA PRO A 101 8.79 -12.86 13.90
C PRO A 101 7.69 -13.36 14.84
N VAL A 102 7.31 -12.53 15.80
CA VAL A 102 6.21 -12.77 16.73
C VAL A 102 5.18 -11.66 16.59
N LEU A 103 3.94 -12.01 16.23
CA LEU A 103 2.85 -11.04 16.12
C LEU A 103 2.47 -10.51 17.51
N VAL A 104 2.46 -9.19 17.67
CA VAL A 104 2.08 -8.52 18.94
C VAL A 104 0.87 -7.60 18.82
N ALA A 105 0.57 -7.09 17.62
CA ALA A 105 -0.63 -6.30 17.37
C ALA A 105 -1.08 -6.38 15.90
N SER A 106 -2.35 -6.10 15.63
CA SER A 106 -2.92 -6.02 14.28
C SER A 106 -3.93 -4.89 14.22
N THR A 107 -4.01 -4.18 13.10
CA THR A 107 -5.10 -3.23 12.85
C THR A 107 -6.42 -3.98 12.73
N SER A 108 -7.51 -3.37 13.20
CA SER A 108 -8.85 -3.91 12.96
C SER A 108 -9.32 -3.62 11.53
N ASN A 109 -10.39 -4.28 11.10
CA ASN A 109 -11.03 -4.02 9.80
C ASN A 109 -11.46 -2.55 9.63
N SER A 110 -11.80 -1.85 10.72
CA SER A 110 -12.16 -0.42 10.66
C SER A 110 -10.96 0.51 10.46
N GLN A 111 -9.74 -0.01 10.61
CA GLN A 111 -8.48 0.68 10.35
C GLN A 111 -7.80 0.18 9.06
N ALA A 112 -8.47 -0.69 8.29
CA ALA A 112 -7.97 -1.14 7.00
C ALA A 112 -8.02 0.00 5.98
N VAL A 113 -6.92 0.19 5.27
CA VAL A 113 -6.78 1.20 4.22
C VAL A 113 -7.47 0.69 2.95
N GLN A 114 -8.30 1.54 2.37
CA GLN A 114 -9.03 1.28 1.13
C GLN A 114 -8.49 2.16 0.01
N PHE A 115 -8.70 1.74 -1.25
CA PHE A 115 -8.47 2.59 -2.41
C PHE A 115 -9.79 3.19 -2.88
N ALA A 116 -9.79 4.48 -3.22
CA ALA A 116 -10.97 5.23 -3.66
C ALA A 116 -11.63 4.59 -4.90
N ASP A 117 -10.82 4.08 -5.83
CA ASP A 117 -11.27 3.29 -6.97
C ASP A 117 -10.40 2.04 -7.14
N LYS A 118 -10.84 0.90 -6.59
CA LYS A 118 -10.17 -0.41 -6.73
C LYS A 118 -10.07 -0.89 -8.19
N ASN A 119 -10.98 -0.42 -9.06
CA ASN A 119 -11.03 -0.80 -10.47
C ASN A 119 -10.33 0.21 -11.39
N GLN A 120 -9.62 1.19 -10.82
CA GLN A 120 -8.82 2.16 -11.54
C GLN A 120 -7.95 1.46 -12.61
N PRO A 121 -7.90 1.99 -13.85
CA PRO A 121 -6.94 1.56 -14.86
C PRO A 121 -5.50 1.86 -14.40
N LEU A 122 -4.66 0.83 -14.29
CA LEU A 122 -3.30 0.93 -13.76
C LEU A 122 -2.27 0.32 -14.70
N ARG A 123 -1.00 0.74 -14.52
CA ARG A 123 0.18 0.19 -15.23
C ARG A 123 0.02 0.28 -16.75
N ASN A 124 -0.36 1.46 -17.24
CA ASN A 124 -0.45 1.75 -18.66
C ASN A 124 0.91 1.56 -19.34
N ARG A 125 0.91 0.83 -20.46
CA ARG A 125 2.10 0.49 -21.25
C ARG A 125 1.79 0.69 -22.72
N ILE A 126 2.66 1.41 -23.42
CA ILE A 126 2.60 1.58 -24.87
C ILE A 126 3.60 0.59 -25.48
N VAL A 127 3.11 -0.24 -26.40
CA VAL A 127 3.92 -1.24 -27.10
C VAL A 127 3.85 -0.97 -28.60
N PRO A 128 4.99 -0.87 -29.31
CA PRO A 128 5.01 -0.71 -30.75
C PRO A 128 4.36 -1.90 -31.46
N SER A 129 3.57 -1.65 -32.51
CA SER A 129 3.03 -2.73 -33.35
C SER A 129 4.00 -3.20 -34.43
N GLY A 130 5.01 -2.39 -34.76
CA GLY A 130 5.86 -2.54 -35.94
C GLY A 130 5.49 -1.58 -37.08
N ASP A 131 4.28 -1.03 -37.06
CA ASP A 131 3.85 0.10 -37.89
C ASP A 131 4.12 1.42 -37.12
N PRO A 132 4.78 2.43 -37.73
CA PRO A 132 5.07 3.71 -37.08
C PRO A 132 3.81 4.49 -36.64
N ASP A 133 2.66 4.22 -37.26
CA ASP A 133 1.40 4.92 -37.00
C ASP A 133 0.46 4.13 -36.07
N VAL A 134 0.86 2.95 -35.59
CA VAL A 134 0.04 2.07 -34.74
C VAL A 134 0.79 1.61 -33.50
N PHE A 135 0.18 1.80 -32.33
CA PHE A 135 0.66 1.27 -31.06
C PHE A 135 -0.43 0.52 -30.31
N PHE A 136 -0.03 -0.38 -29.41
CA PHE A 136 -0.92 -1.01 -28.44
C PHE A 136 -0.84 -0.28 -27.11
N LEU A 137 -1.98 0.14 -26.56
CA LEU A 137 -2.08 0.57 -25.16
C LEU A 137 -2.60 -0.59 -24.32
N ILE A 138 -1.83 -0.99 -23.33
CA ILE A 138 -2.16 -2.09 -22.42
C ILE A 138 -2.26 -1.52 -21.00
N TRP A 139 -3.30 -1.87 -20.26
CA TRP A 139 -3.45 -1.53 -18.84
C TRP A 139 -4.10 -2.70 -18.11
N ASN A 140 -4.15 -2.60 -16.78
CA ASN A 140 -4.83 -3.57 -15.94
C ASN A 140 -5.98 -2.87 -15.22
N SER A 141 -7.14 -3.51 -15.18
CA SER A 141 -8.25 -3.20 -14.27
C SER A 141 -8.73 -4.51 -13.60
N ASP A 142 -9.72 -4.44 -12.72
CA ASP A 142 -10.29 -5.61 -12.02
C ASP A 142 -11.45 -6.22 -12.83
N THR A 143 -12.58 -5.51 -12.87
CA THR A 143 -13.86 -6.02 -13.36
C THR A 143 -14.43 -5.17 -14.50
N SER A 144 -13.60 -4.44 -15.26
CA SER A 144 -14.09 -3.62 -16.37
C SER A 144 -14.85 -4.47 -17.40
N GLU A 145 -16.13 -4.18 -17.61
CA GLU A 145 -16.98 -4.90 -18.57
C GLU A 145 -16.78 -4.40 -20.00
N VAL A 146 -16.71 -3.08 -20.19
CA VAL A 146 -16.49 -2.43 -21.49
C VAL A 146 -15.33 -1.45 -21.38
N PRO A 147 -14.07 -1.94 -21.30
CA PRO A 147 -12.91 -1.07 -21.25
C PRO A 147 -12.81 -0.24 -22.53
N MET A 148 -12.64 1.07 -22.39
CA MET A 148 -12.58 2.00 -23.51
C MET A 148 -11.40 2.96 -23.32
N ILE A 149 -10.69 3.22 -24.42
CA ILE A 149 -9.69 4.28 -24.52
C ILE A 149 -10.31 5.49 -25.22
N LYS A 150 -9.98 6.70 -24.75
CA LYS A 150 -10.18 7.95 -25.48
C LYS A 150 -8.84 8.64 -25.68
N TRP A 151 -8.57 9.15 -26.87
CA TRP A 151 -7.31 9.84 -27.17
C TRP A 151 -7.50 10.98 -28.17
N GLY A 152 -6.48 11.82 -28.27
CA GLY A 152 -6.44 13.00 -29.14
C GLY A 152 -5.03 13.61 -29.12
N THR A 153 -4.83 14.65 -29.92
CA THR A 153 -3.53 15.34 -30.05
C THR A 153 -3.34 16.47 -29.04
N GLN A 154 -4.39 16.84 -28.29
CA GLN A 154 -4.36 17.89 -27.28
C GLN A 154 -4.93 17.38 -25.95
N SER A 155 -4.32 17.79 -24.85
CA SER A 155 -4.78 17.42 -23.50
C SER A 155 -6.18 17.97 -23.25
N GLY A 156 -7.09 17.11 -22.79
CA GLY A 156 -8.50 17.46 -22.57
C GLY A 156 -9.38 17.37 -23.82
N GLU A 157 -8.81 17.23 -25.02
CA GLU A 157 -9.56 17.08 -26.28
C GLU A 157 -9.37 15.67 -26.86
N TYR A 158 -10.18 14.73 -26.39
CA TYR A 158 -10.11 13.33 -26.80
C TYR A 158 -11.27 12.96 -27.74
N ILE A 159 -11.07 13.23 -29.03
CA ILE A 159 -12.10 13.04 -30.07
C ILE A 159 -12.17 11.60 -30.61
N TYR A 160 -11.13 10.79 -30.38
CA TYR A 160 -11.09 9.40 -30.80
C TYR A 160 -11.40 8.47 -29.64
N SER A 161 -12.04 7.33 -29.93
CA SER A 161 -12.31 6.30 -28.94
C SER A 161 -12.33 4.91 -29.56
N ALA A 162 -12.00 3.91 -28.75
CA ALA A 162 -12.03 2.50 -29.14
C ALA A 162 -12.34 1.64 -27.92
N ILE A 163 -13.07 0.54 -28.15
CA ILE A 163 -13.28 -0.51 -27.15
C ILE A 163 -12.03 -1.39 -27.14
N ALA A 164 -11.50 -1.67 -25.96
CA ALA A 164 -10.37 -2.57 -25.79
C ALA A 164 -10.84 -4.02 -25.64
N SER A 165 -10.02 -4.95 -26.11
CA SER A 165 -10.18 -6.37 -25.80
C SER A 165 -9.71 -6.66 -24.38
N THR A 166 -10.35 -7.63 -23.73
CA THR A 166 -9.95 -8.14 -22.42
C THR A 166 -9.29 -9.51 -22.57
N THR A 167 -8.36 -9.81 -21.67
CA THR A 167 -7.81 -11.15 -21.48
C THR A 167 -7.95 -11.46 -20.00
N ARG A 168 -8.38 -12.68 -19.66
CA ARG A 168 -8.49 -13.18 -18.28
C ARG A 168 -7.43 -14.24 -18.04
#